data_AF-A0A4U8SHQ5-F1
#
_entry.id   AF-A0A4U8SHQ5-F1
#
_cell.length_a   1.000
_cell.length_b   1.000
_cell.length_c   1.000
_cell.angle_alpha   90.00
_cell.angle_beta   90.00
_cell.angle_gamma   90.00
#
_symmetry.space_group_name_H-M   'P 1'
#
loop_
_entity.id
_entity.type
_entity.pdbx_description
1 polymer ?
#
loop_
_entity_poly.entity_id
_entity_poly.type
_entity_poly.pdbx_seq_one_letter_code
_entity_poly.pdbx_strand_id
1 'polypeptide(L)'
;MKIGNIEYDFTRVSVQDALEIKNAMFILAKENATTSQIKEANSIIDTIALKHLKVKQGTQWIDSVDENTIGQIFDNEFAVIEISAQFMNRIKGFLEKLQSFQH
;
A
#
# COMPACT_ATOMS: atom_id res chain seq x y z
N MET A 1 1.71 12.66 -1.71
CA MET A 1 0.57 12.56 -0.77
C MET A 1 1.00 13.12 0.59
N LYS A 2 0.07 13.38 1.52
CA LYS A 2 0.38 13.92 2.84
C LYS A 2 -0.50 13.29 3.92
N ILE A 3 0.08 12.98 5.09
CA ILE A 3 -0.63 12.65 6.33
C ILE A 3 -0.10 13.59 7.40
N GLY A 4 -0.95 14.44 7.97
CA GLY A 4 -0.51 15.54 8.82
C GLY A 4 0.50 16.45 8.10
N ASN A 5 1.67 16.64 8.71
CA ASN A 5 2.77 17.45 8.13
C ASN A 5 3.78 16.62 7.32
N ILE A 6 3.60 15.30 7.25
CA ILE A 6 4.54 14.41 6.57
C ILE A 6 4.13 14.22 5.11
N GLU A 7 5.03 14.52 4.19
CA GLU A 7 4.86 14.18 2.78
C GLU A 7 5.36 12.77 2.51
N TYR A 8 4.61 12.01 1.74
CA TYR A 8 5.01 10.67 1.31
C TYR A 8 4.62 10.43 -0.15
N ASP A 9 5.28 9.46 -0.77
CA ASP A 9 4.99 8.96 -2.11
C ASP A 9 5.45 7.50 -2.20
N PHE A 10 5.21 6.86 -3.34
CA PHE A 10 5.62 5.49 -3.60
C PHE A 10 6.71 5.46 -4.67
N THR A 11 7.70 4.60 -4.45
CA THR A 11 8.69 4.24 -5.44
C THR A 11 8.04 3.45 -6.59
N ARG A 12 8.84 3.08 -7.59
CA ARG A 12 8.36 2.23 -8.67
C ARG A 12 7.96 0.86 -8.12
N VAL A 13 6.71 0.47 -8.39
CA VAL A 13 6.18 -0.86 -8.03
C VAL A 13 6.55 -1.86 -9.13
N SER A 14 6.96 -3.06 -8.74
CA SER A 14 7.21 -4.14 -9.70
C SER A 14 5.88 -4.73 -10.20
N VAL A 15 5.89 -5.36 -11.37
CA VAL A 15 4.67 -6.03 -11.89
C VAL A 15 4.24 -7.16 -10.96
N GLN A 16 5.20 -7.88 -10.37
CA GLN A 16 4.93 -8.94 -9.41
C GLN A 16 4.18 -8.41 -8.19
N ASP A 17 4.72 -7.37 -7.54
CA ASP A 17 4.10 -6.75 -6.36
C ASP A 17 2.68 -6.23 -6.69
N ALA A 18 2.49 -5.63 -7.87
CA ALA A 18 1.18 -5.17 -8.31
C ALA A 18 0.16 -6.32 -8.48
N LEU A 19 0.59 -7.49 -8.95
CA LEU A 19 -0.28 -8.68 -9.07
C LEU A 19 -0.58 -9.31 -7.71
N GLU A 20 0.35 -9.28 -6.77
CA GLU A 20 0.12 -9.73 -5.39
C GLU A 20 -0.93 -8.85 -4.70
N ILE A 21 -0.82 -7.53 -4.82
CA ILE A 21 -1.85 -6.59 -4.34
C ILE A 21 -3.20 -6.85 -5.00
N LYS A 22 -3.23 -7.05 -6.32
CA LYS A 22 -4.46 -7.40 -7.03
C LYS A 22 -5.14 -8.60 -6.37
N ASN A 23 -4.40 -9.69 -6.14
CA ASN A 23 -4.95 -10.90 -5.55
C ASN A 23 -5.48 -10.65 -4.12
N ALA A 24 -4.75 -9.88 -3.32
CA ALA A 24 -5.21 -9.48 -1.99
C ALA A 24 -6.51 -8.66 -2.06
N MET A 25 -6.62 -7.70 -2.98
CA MET A 25 -7.85 -6.93 -3.21
C MET A 25 -9.04 -7.83 -3.59
N PHE A 26 -8.82 -8.85 -4.43
CA PHE A 26 -9.87 -9.83 -4.75
C PHE A 26 -10.34 -10.65 -3.54
N ILE A 27 -9.41 -11.01 -2.65
CA ILE A 27 -9.75 -11.70 -1.41
C ILE A 27 -10.61 -10.79 -0.52
N LEU A 28 -10.25 -9.51 -0.38
CA LEU A 28 -11.02 -8.55 0.41
C LEU A 28 -12.42 -8.28 -0.16
N ALA A 29 -12.59 -8.37 -1.48
CA ALA A 29 -13.87 -8.17 -2.16
C ALA A 29 -14.78 -9.42 -2.14
N LYS A 30 -14.26 -10.59 -1.72
CA LYS A 30 -14.99 -11.86 -1.76
C LYS A 30 -15.94 -11.97 -0.57
N GLU A 31 -17.24 -12.09 -0.83
CA GLU A 31 -18.30 -12.12 0.19
C GLU A 31 -18.14 -13.22 1.24
N ASN A 32 -17.53 -14.36 0.87
CA ASN A 32 -17.30 -15.49 1.76
C ASN A 32 -15.82 -15.69 2.14
N ALA A 33 -15.02 -14.62 2.10
CA ALA A 33 -13.65 -14.66 2.63
C ALA A 33 -13.69 -14.92 4.15
N THR A 34 -12.87 -15.86 4.60
CA THR A 34 -12.70 -16.12 6.04
C THR A 34 -11.92 -15.00 6.71
N THR A 35 -12.10 -14.81 8.02
CA THR A 35 -11.32 -13.84 8.79
C THR A 35 -9.80 -14.03 8.64
N SER A 36 -9.33 -15.27 8.52
CA SER A 36 -7.90 -15.56 8.30
C SER A 36 -7.42 -15.02 6.95
N GLN A 37 -8.20 -15.24 5.88
CA GLN A 37 -7.87 -14.76 4.54
C GLN A 37 -7.89 -13.24 4.46
N ILE A 38 -8.84 -12.59 5.13
CA ILE A 38 -8.90 -11.12 5.22
C ILE A 38 -7.65 -10.58 5.91
N LYS A 39 -7.23 -11.19 7.03
CA LYS A 39 -6.01 -10.79 7.76
C LYS A 39 -4.76 -10.96 6.91
N GLU A 40 -4.64 -12.09 6.20
CA GLU A 40 -3.53 -12.36 5.29
C GLU A 40 -3.49 -11.33 4.14
N ALA A 41 -4.63 -11.05 3.52
CA ALA A 41 -4.72 -10.06 2.45
C ALA A 41 -4.32 -8.65 2.93
N ASN A 42 -4.79 -8.21 4.09
CA ASN A 42 -4.38 -6.94 4.68
C ASN A 42 -2.88 -6.90 4.95
N SER A 43 -2.32 -7.96 5.54
CA SER A 43 -0.89 -8.06 5.81
C SER A 43 -0.03 -7.98 4.55
N ILE A 44 -0.46 -8.63 3.45
CA ILE A 44 0.21 -8.53 2.14
C ILE A 44 0.18 -7.09 1.63
N ILE A 45 -0.98 -6.42 1.72
CA ILE A 45 -1.14 -5.04 1.26
C ILE A 45 -0.23 -4.09 2.04
N ASP A 46 -0.27 -4.16 3.38
CA ASP A 46 0.54 -3.31 4.24
C ASP A 46 2.03 -3.53 3.99
N THR A 47 2.47 -4.80 3.94
CA THR A 47 3.88 -5.15 3.71
C THR A 47 4.40 -4.56 2.40
N ILE A 48 3.66 -4.73 1.30
CA ILE A 48 4.10 -4.24 -0.03
C ILE A 48 3.97 -2.71 -0.11
N ALA A 49 2.94 -2.11 0.48
CA ALA A 49 2.79 -0.66 0.52
C ALA A 49 3.98 -0.01 1.23
N LEU A 50 4.40 -0.56 2.38
CA LEU A 50 5.54 -0.10 3.16
C LEU A 50 6.88 -0.32 2.45
N LYS A 51 7.07 -1.48 1.81
CA LYS A 51 8.23 -1.76 0.94
C LYS A 51 8.44 -0.68 -0.11
N HIS A 52 7.36 -0.16 -0.68
CA HIS A 52 7.43 0.88 -1.71
C HIS A 52 7.29 2.30 -1.19
N LEU A 53 7.05 2.50 0.10
CA LEU A 53 6.87 3.81 0.69
C LEU A 53 8.20 4.58 0.71
N LYS A 54 8.11 5.85 0.35
CA LYS A 54 9.14 6.84 0.66
C LYS A 54 8.52 8.03 1.36
N VAL A 55 9.20 8.53 2.38
CA VAL A 55 8.75 9.65 3.21
C VAL A 55 9.74 10.80 3.09
N LYS A 56 9.24 12.02 3.16
CA LYS A 56 10.08 13.22 3.11
C LYS A 56 10.42 13.67 4.53
N GLN A 57 11.72 13.73 4.84
CA GLN A 57 12.24 14.33 6.07
C GLN A 57 13.12 15.53 5.70
N GLY A 58 12.62 16.74 5.97
CA GLY A 58 13.26 17.98 5.53
C GLY A 58 13.35 18.06 4.00
N THR A 59 14.57 18.04 3.46
CA THR A 59 14.83 18.07 2.01
C THR A 59 15.10 16.69 1.41
N GLN A 60 15.22 15.65 2.24
CA GLN A 60 15.58 14.31 1.81
C GLN A 60 14.36 13.38 1.78
N TRP A 61 14.41 12.40 0.87
CA TRP A 61 13.45 11.30 0.81
C TRP A 61 14.13 10.05 1.38
N ILE A 62 13.44 9.38 2.29
CA ILE A 62 13.87 8.11 2.89
C ILE A 62 12.99 7.01 2.30
N ASP A 63 13.63 6.00 1.71
CA ASP A 63 12.98 4.84 1.11
C ASP A 63 12.88 3.68 2.12
N SER A 64 11.93 2.76 1.89
CA SER A 64 11.78 1.48 2.61
C SER A 64 11.61 1.64 4.12
N VAL A 65 10.50 2.27 4.50
CA VAL A 65 10.11 2.48 5.90
C VAL A 65 9.45 1.20 6.44
N ASP A 66 10.02 0.58 7.47
CA ASP A 66 9.39 -0.56 8.14
C ASP A 66 8.27 -0.12 9.11
N GLU A 67 7.44 -1.06 9.57
CA GLU A 67 6.31 -0.75 10.49
C GLU A 67 6.75 -0.03 11.77
N ASN A 68 7.93 -0.35 12.29
CA ASN A 68 8.47 0.28 13.49
C ASN A 68 8.82 1.76 13.24
N THR A 69 9.36 2.05 12.06
CA THR A 69 9.73 3.40 11.64
C THR A 69 8.48 4.23 11.33
N ILE A 70 7.41 3.62 10.82
CA ILE A 70 6.11 4.30 10.60
C ILE A 70 5.60 4.92 11.90
N GLY A 71 5.56 4.16 13.00
CA GLY A 71 5.05 4.66 14.28
C GLY A 71 5.87 5.82 14.87
N GLN A 72 7.13 5.98 14.45
CA GLN A 72 7.98 7.10 14.83
C GLN A 72 7.81 8.32 13.92
N ILE A 73 7.50 8.09 12.63
CA ILE A 73 7.35 9.15 11.63
C ILE A 73 5.94 9.75 11.69
N PHE A 74 4.94 8.90 11.86
CA PHE A 74 3.54 9.27 11.85
C PHE A 74 2.99 9.11 13.26
N ASP A 75 2.69 10.23 13.92
CA ASP A 75 2.01 10.28 15.23
C ASP A 75 0.54 9.80 15.17
N ASN A 76 0.16 9.07 14.12
CA ASN A 76 -1.19 8.64 13.83
C ASN A 76 -1.22 7.14 13.54
N GLU A 77 -1.89 6.38 14.41
CA GLU A 77 -2.08 4.92 14.26
C GLU A 77 -2.81 4.54 12.96
N PHE A 78 -3.57 5.46 12.37
CA PHE A 78 -4.25 5.26 11.09
C PHE A 78 -3.37 5.52 9.85
N ALA A 79 -2.11 5.94 10.02
CA ALA A 79 -1.23 6.29 8.91
C ALA A 79 -0.99 5.10 7.97
N VAL A 80 -0.76 3.89 8.51
CA VAL A 80 -0.57 2.67 7.69
C VAL A 80 -1.80 2.40 6.86
N ILE A 81 -3.00 2.49 7.45
CA ILE A 81 -4.27 2.26 6.76
C ILE A 81 -4.44 3.24 5.60
N GLU A 82 -4.16 4.52 5.82
CA GLU A 82 -4.27 5.54 4.77
C GLU A 82 -3.22 5.34 3.66
N ILE A 83 -1.98 5.02 4.03
CA ILE A 83 -0.90 4.69 3.08
C ILE A 83 -1.31 3.49 2.22
N SER A 84 -1.75 2.40 2.84
CA SER A 84 -2.21 1.19 2.15
C SER A 84 -3.40 1.46 1.24
N ALA A 85 -4.36 2.28 1.66
CA ALA A 85 -5.49 2.68 0.83
C ALA A 85 -5.05 3.47 -0.42
N GLN A 86 -4.14 4.44 -0.25
CA GLN A 86 -3.60 5.20 -1.39
C GLN A 86 -2.75 4.33 -2.31
N PHE A 87 -2.00 3.38 -1.75
CA PHE A 87 -1.24 2.42 -2.52
C PHE A 87 -2.15 1.55 -3.40
N MET A 88 -3.21 0.97 -2.83
CA MET A 88 -4.22 0.21 -3.57
C MET A 88 -4.85 1.03 -4.71
N ASN A 89 -5.16 2.31 -4.47
CA ASN A 89 -5.69 3.20 -5.52
C ASN A 89 -4.70 3.40 -6.67
N ARG A 90 -3.41 3.54 -6.37
CA ARG A 90 -2.35 3.63 -7.40
C ARG A 90 -2.23 2.34 -8.20
N ILE A 91 -2.29 1.18 -7.54
CA ILE A 91 -2.27 -0.12 -8.22
C ILE A 91 -3.51 -0.30 -9.09
N LYS A 92 -4.70 0.08 -8.61
CA LYS A 92 -5.93 0.05 -9.40
C LYS A 92 -5.78 0.83 -10.71
N GLY A 93 -5.26 2.06 -10.64
CA GLY A 93 -5.01 2.87 -11.84
C GLY A 93 -3.93 2.31 -12.78
N PHE A 94 -3.02 1.46 -12.29
CA PHE A 94 -2.11 0.69 -13.14
C PHE A 94 -2.83 -0.49 -13.80
N LEU A 95 -3.61 -1.26 -13.04
CA LEU A 95 -4.32 -2.44 -13.53
C LEU A 95 -5.37 -2.08 -14.59
N GLU A 96 -6.10 -0.96 -14.43
CA GLU A 96 -7.08 -0.46 -15.41
C GLU A 96 -6.46 -0.16 -16.80
N LYS A 97 -5.14 0.05 -16.85
CA LYS A 97 -4.39 0.28 -18.10
C LYS A 97 -3.91 -1.01 -18.76
N LEU A 98 -3.96 -2.14 -18.08
CA LEU A 98 -3.62 -3.44 -18.66
C LEU A 98 -4.84 -3.95 -19.46
N GLN A 99 -4.69 -4.11 -20.78
CA GLN A 99 -5.80 -4.57 -21.65
C GLN A 99 -6.42 -5.90 -21.20
N SER A 100 -5.63 -6.81 -20.62
CA SER A 100 -6.10 -8.07 -20.07
C SER A 100 -7.03 -7.94 -18.86
N PHE A 101 -7.25 -6.72 -18.34
CA PHE A 101 -8.03 -6.41 -17.15
C PHE A 101 -9.24 -5.50 -17.42
N GLN A 102 -9.49 -5.13 -18.68
CA GLN A 102 -10.63 -4.28 -19.06
C GLN A 102 -11.95 -5.06 -19.29
N HIS A 103 -11.96 -6.36 -19.00
CA HIS A 103 -13.07 -7.29 -19.29
C HIS A 103 -13.49 -8.06 -18.04
#